data_AF-A0A1I3ZGI9-F1
#
_entry.id   AF-A0A1I3ZGI9-F1
#
_cell.length_a   1.000
_cell.length_b   1.000
_cell.length_c   1.000
_cell.angle_alpha   90.00
_cell.angle_beta   90.00
_cell.angle_gamma   90.00
#
_symmetry.space_group_name_H-M   'P 1'
#
loop_
_entity.id
_entity.type
_entity.pdbx_description
1 polymer ?
#
loop_
_entity_poly.entity_id
_entity_poly.type
_entity_poly.pdbx_seq_one_letter_code
_entity_poly.pdbx_strand_id
1 'polypeptide(L)'
;MILILGGFAQGKSEYARKKYPDRYILDDYAQSFREKLAAGEEPEKEFEEILRKEPECVVISDEVSSGVIPMDEFEREYRERLGRSLVKIAAEAEHVERIFAGIAVTLK
;
A
#
# COMPACT_ATOMS: atom_id res chain seq x y z
N MET A 1 -10.71 -7.62 2.67
CA MET A 1 -9.44 -6.85 2.65
C MET A 1 -9.72 -5.37 2.83
N ILE A 2 -8.83 -4.66 3.52
CA ILE A 2 -8.90 -3.21 3.77
C ILE A 2 -7.61 -2.57 3.26
N LEU A 3 -7.70 -1.44 2.56
CA LEU A 3 -6.56 -0.68 2.09
C LEU A 3 -6.50 0.69 2.78
N ILE A 4 -5.38 1.00 3.41
CA ILE A 4 -5.10 2.29 4.04
C ILE A 4 -3.92 2.93 3.33
N LEU A 5 -4.18 4.06 2.69
CA LEU A 5 -3.22 4.83 1.90
C LEU A 5 -2.92 6.18 2.58
N GLY A 6 -1.84 6.84 2.16
CA GLY A 6 -1.50 8.18 2.63
C GLY A 6 0.00 8.45 2.53
N GLY A 7 0.42 9.67 2.81
CA GLY A 7 1.85 10.04 2.78
C GLY A 7 2.67 9.44 3.91
N PHE A 8 3.99 9.53 3.78
CA PHE A 8 4.94 9.17 4.83
C PHE A 8 4.62 9.90 6.14
N ALA A 9 4.73 9.20 7.27
CA ALA A 9 4.52 9.73 8.62
C ALA A 9 3.14 10.40 8.88
N GLN A 10 2.08 9.99 8.17
CA GLN A 10 0.73 10.54 8.37
C GLN A 10 -0.12 9.79 9.42
N GLY A 11 0.43 8.82 10.15
CA GLY A 11 -0.27 8.11 11.24
C GLY A 11 -1.06 6.86 10.83
N LYS A 12 -0.80 6.30 9.64
CA LYS A 12 -1.52 5.13 9.10
C LYS A 12 -1.46 3.91 10.02
N SER A 13 -0.27 3.51 10.48
CA SER A 13 -0.08 2.30 11.29
C SER A 13 -0.77 2.40 12.64
N GLU A 14 -0.72 3.56 13.30
CA GLU A 14 -1.43 3.80 14.56
C GLU A 14 -2.95 3.73 14.36
N TYR A 15 -3.45 4.39 13.31
CA TYR A 15 -4.86 4.37 12.94
C TYR A 15 -5.36 2.94 12.67
N ALA A 16 -4.63 2.17 11.85
CA ALA A 16 -4.96 0.80 11.51
C ALA A 16 -5.03 -0.11 12.75
N ARG A 17 -4.02 -0.05 13.63
CA ARG A 17 -3.97 -0.87 14.86
C ARG A 17 -5.11 -0.55 15.82
N LYS A 18 -5.51 0.72 15.92
CA LYS A 18 -6.64 1.13 16.78
C LYS A 18 -7.99 0.66 16.21
N LYS A 19 -8.18 0.77 14.89
CA LYS A 19 -9.45 0.47 14.23
C LYS A 19 -9.66 -1.02 13.96
N TYR A 20 -8.57 -1.75 13.70
CA TYR A 20 -8.56 -3.16 13.32
C TYR A 20 -7.59 -3.98 14.18
N PRO A 21 -7.77 -4.03 15.52
CA PRO A 21 -6.81 -4.64 16.44
C PRO A 21 -6.61 -6.14 16.23
N ASP A 22 -7.63 -6.84 15.73
CA ASP A 22 -7.63 -8.31 15.56
C ASP A 22 -7.28 -8.76 14.14
N ARG A 23 -6.95 -7.85 13.23
CA ARG A 23 -6.63 -8.17 11.83
C ARG A 23 -5.13 -8.24 11.60
N TYR A 24 -4.71 -9.12 10.70
CA TYR A 24 -3.35 -9.10 10.17
C TYR A 24 -3.10 -7.78 9.44
N ILE A 25 -2.05 -7.05 9.85
CA ILE A 25 -1.64 -5.79 9.25
C ILE A 25 -0.38 -6.02 8.43
N LEU A 26 -0.51 -5.87 7.12
CA LEU A 26 0.61 -5.77 6.20
C LEU A 26 1.03 -4.29 6.13
N ASP A 27 1.96 -3.92 7.01
CA ASP A 27 2.52 -2.57 7.08
C ASP A 27 3.64 -2.37 6.03
N ASP A 28 3.92 -1.11 5.69
CA ASP A 28 5.03 -0.73 4.79
C ASP A 28 5.03 -1.42 3.41
N TYR A 29 3.84 -1.61 2.81
CA TYR A 29 3.68 -2.25 1.50
C TYR A 29 4.56 -1.61 0.42
N ALA A 30 4.54 -0.28 0.31
CA ALA A 30 5.30 0.47 -0.68
C ALA A 30 6.82 0.24 -0.55
N GLN A 31 7.35 0.29 0.66
CA GLN A 31 8.77 0.08 0.91
C GLN A 31 9.18 -1.35 0.58
N SER A 32 8.43 -2.34 1.07
CA SER A 32 8.69 -3.76 0.78
C SER A 32 8.62 -4.05 -0.72
N PHE A 33 7.67 -3.44 -1.43
CA PHE A 33 7.57 -3.50 -2.88
C PHE A 33 8.83 -2.96 -3.57
N ARG A 34 9.33 -1.79 -3.13
CA ARG A 34 10.55 -1.17 -3.65
C ARG A 34 11.78 -2.06 -3.45
N GLU A 35 11.95 -2.60 -2.24
CA GLU A 35 13.10 -3.44 -1.88
C GLU A 35 13.16 -4.70 -2.74
N LYS A 36 12.02 -5.36 -2.93
CA LYS A 36 11.89 -6.55 -3.78
C LYS A 36 12.16 -6.23 -5.24
N LEU A 37 11.60 -5.12 -5.73
CA LEU A 37 11.85 -4.67 -7.09
C LEU A 37 13.35 -4.38 -7.31
N ALA A 38 14.02 -3.75 -6.34
CA ALA A 38 15.46 -3.48 -6.40
C ALA A 38 16.31 -4.77 -6.39
N ALA A 39 15.80 -5.83 -5.76
CA ALA A 39 16.42 -7.15 -5.77
C ALA A 39 16.20 -7.93 -7.08
N GLY A 40 15.44 -7.38 -8.04
CA GLY A 40 15.10 -8.06 -9.29
C GLY A 40 14.00 -9.12 -9.15
N GLU A 41 13.25 -9.09 -8.04
CA GLU A 41 12.13 -9.98 -7.79
C GLU A 41 10.85 -9.49 -8.51
N GLU A 42 9.76 -10.24 -8.37
CA GLU A 42 8.42 -9.86 -8.85
C GLU A 42 7.48 -9.58 -7.67
N PRO A 43 7.50 -8.36 -7.10
CA PRO A 43 6.73 -8.04 -5.90
C PRO A 43 5.23 -8.30 -6.07
N GLU A 44 4.68 -8.05 -7.27
CA GLU A 44 3.26 -8.23 -7.54
C GLU A 44 2.82 -9.67 -7.28
N LYS A 45 3.59 -10.67 -7.73
CA LYS A 45 3.21 -12.08 -7.56
C LYS A 45 3.24 -12.48 -6.09
N GLU A 46 4.28 -12.07 -5.38
CA GLU A 46 4.42 -12.40 -3.97
C GLU A 46 3.32 -11.75 -3.12
N PHE A 47 3.03 -10.47 -3.35
CA PHE A 47 1.96 -9.81 -2.62
C PHE A 47 0.59 -10.38 -3.02
N GLU A 48 0.34 -10.70 -4.29
CA GLU A 48 -0.88 -11.42 -4.69
C GLU A 48 -1.04 -12.74 -3.92
N GLU A 49 0.04 -13.49 -3.68
CA GLU A 49 0.00 -14.70 -2.85
C GLU A 49 -0.27 -14.43 -1.36
N ILE A 50 0.34 -13.39 -0.79
CA ILE A 50 0.11 -12.98 0.61
C ILE A 50 -1.35 -12.59 0.80
N LEU A 51 -1.88 -11.73 -0.08
CA LEU A 51 -3.25 -11.24 -0.01
C LEU A 51 -4.27 -12.37 -0.20
N ARG A 52 -3.93 -13.40 -0.99
CA ARG A 52 -4.77 -14.59 -1.15
C ARG A 52 -4.81 -15.46 0.10
N LYS A 53 -3.69 -15.56 0.84
CA LYS A 53 -3.62 -16.32 2.10
C LYS A 53 -4.30 -15.57 3.25
N GLU A 54 -4.27 -14.24 3.22
CA GLU A 54 -4.82 -13.36 4.26
C GLU A 54 -5.92 -12.43 3.70
N PRO A 55 -7.10 -12.96 3.29
CA PRO A 55 -8.12 -12.18 2.58
C PRO A 55 -8.78 -11.07 3.43
N GLU A 56 -8.68 -11.17 4.76
CA GLU A 56 -9.23 -10.18 5.69
C GLU A 56 -8.20 -9.13 6.15
N CYS A 57 -6.97 -9.17 5.62
CA CYS A 57 -5.90 -8.29 6.06
C CYS A 57 -6.17 -6.79 5.82
N VAL A 58 -5.40 -5.99 6.56
CA VAL A 58 -5.27 -4.55 6.37
C VAL A 58 -3.93 -4.27 5.69
N VAL A 59 -3.97 -3.75 4.48
CA VAL A 59 -2.78 -3.33 3.73
C VAL A 59 -2.54 -1.85 3.97
N ILE A 60 -1.34 -1.48 4.40
CA ILE A 60 -0.93 -0.09 4.58
C ILE A 60 0.14 0.24 3.55
N SER A 61 -0.08 1.31 2.78
CA SER A 61 0.88 1.75 1.77
C SER A 61 1.06 3.26 1.75
N ASP A 62 2.28 3.69 1.42
CA ASP A 62 2.53 5.05 0.98
C ASP A 62 1.95 5.29 -0.42
N GLU A 63 1.45 6.50 -0.66
CA GLU A 63 1.10 6.97 -2.00
C GLU A 63 2.31 7.68 -2.64
N VAL A 64 2.89 7.09 -3.68
CA VAL A 64 4.00 7.69 -4.47
C VAL A 64 3.55 8.24 -5.82
N SER A 65 2.23 8.25 -6.09
CA SER A 65 1.68 8.56 -7.41
C SER A 65 1.50 10.06 -7.68
N SER A 66 1.37 10.91 -6.65
CA SER A 66 0.98 12.32 -6.80
C SER A 66 2.16 13.31 -6.90
N GLY A 67 3.40 12.82 -6.96
CA GLY A 67 4.61 13.63 -7.04
C GLY A 67 5.10 13.92 -8.47
N VAL A 68 6.24 14.57 -8.56
CA VAL A 68 6.98 14.79 -9.83
C VAL A 68 7.44 13.43 -10.40
N ILE A 69 7.48 13.32 -11.73
CA ILE A 69 8.01 12.12 -12.39
C ILE A 69 9.51 12.00 -12.10
N PRO A 70 9.99 10.86 -11.56
CA PRO A 70 11.41 10.67 -11.33
C PRO A 70 12.23 10.67 -12.62
N MET A 71 13.41 11.28 -12.55
CA MET A 71 14.42 11.21 -13.63
C MET A 71 15.06 9.83 -13.70
N ASP A 72 15.29 9.22 -12.54
CA ASP A 72 15.80 7.86 -12.41
C ASP A 72 14.81 6.84 -12.96
N GLU A 73 15.32 5.88 -13.73
CA GLU A 73 14.52 4.87 -14.42
C GLU A 73 13.89 3.88 -13.44
N PHE A 74 14.64 3.44 -12.44
CA PHE A 74 14.16 2.52 -11.41
C PHE A 74 13.05 3.16 -10.59
N GLU A 75 13.21 4.40 -10.14
CA GLU A 75 12.18 5.12 -9.37
C GLU A 75 10.90 5.32 -10.20
N ARG A 76 11.02 5.52 -11.52
CA ARG A 76 9.87 5.61 -12.42
C ARG A 76 9.16 4.27 -12.57
N GLU A 77 9.89 3.19 -12.79
CA GLU A 77 9.35 1.83 -12.86
C GLU A 77 8.64 1.47 -11.56
N TYR A 78 9.31 1.67 -10.42
CA TYR A 78 8.76 1.46 -9.09
C TYR A 78 7.43 2.21 -8.91
N ARG A 79 7.40 3.51 -9.21
CA ARG A 79 6.19 4.33 -9.09
C ARG A 79 5.04 3.78 -9.93
N GLU A 80 5.31 3.37 -11.17
CA GLU A 80 4.29 2.86 -12.08
C GLU A 80 3.76 1.48 -11.64
N ARG A 81 4.65 0.56 -11.29
CA ARG A 81 4.31 -0.81 -10.86
C ARG A 81 3.58 -0.81 -9.52
N LEU A 82 4.09 -0.09 -8.52
CA LEU A 82 3.41 0.09 -7.24
C LEU A 82 2.02 0.70 -7.43
N GLY A 83 1.92 1.76 -8.25
CA GLY A 83 0.64 2.41 -8.55
C GLY A 83 -0.39 1.43 -9.14
N ARG A 84 0.00 0.63 -10.13
CA ARG A 84 -0.88 -0.41 -10.72
C ARG A 84 -1.26 -1.48 -9.70
N SER A 85 -0.33 -1.88 -8.83
CA SER A 85 -0.62 -2.83 -7.74
C SER A 85 -1.67 -2.28 -6.78
N LEU A 86 -1.51 -1.03 -6.32
CA LEU A 86 -2.47 -0.38 -5.42
C LEU A 86 -3.85 -0.21 -6.06
N VAL A 87 -3.93 0.02 -7.38
CA VAL A 87 -5.21 0.03 -8.11
C VAL A 87 -5.91 -1.33 -8.03
N LYS A 88 -5.18 -2.43 -8.24
CA LYS A 88 -5.74 -3.79 -8.10
C LYS A 88 -6.24 -4.05 -6.68
N ILE A 89 -5.41 -3.74 -5.68
CA ILE A 89 -5.76 -3.93 -4.27
C ILE A 89 -7.00 -3.09 -3.90
N ALA A 90 -7.07 -1.82 -4.34
CA ALA A 90 -8.22 -0.96 -4.10
C ALA A 90 -9.52 -1.48 -4.76
N ALA A 91 -9.41 -2.09 -5.96
CA ALA A 91 -10.54 -2.68 -6.65
C ALA A 91 -11.15 -3.85 -5.86
N GLU A 92 -10.30 -4.69 -5.27
CA GLU A 92 -10.68 -5.87 -4.49
C GLU A 92 -10.98 -5.58 -3.00
N ALA A 93 -10.46 -4.48 -2.45
CA ALA A 93 -10.68 -4.10 -1.06
C ALA A 93 -12.14 -3.73 -0.81
N GLU A 94 -12.67 -4.15 0.35
CA GLU A 94 -14.02 -3.77 0.79
C GLU A 94 -14.05 -2.31 1.25
N HIS A 95 -12.97 -1.88 1.90
CA HIS A 95 -12.79 -0.50 2.36
C HIS A 95 -11.46 0.06 1.86
N VAL A 96 -11.51 1.30 1.39
CA VAL A 96 -10.32 2.08 1.02
C VAL A 96 -10.34 3.39 1.78
N GLU A 97 -9.31 3.65 2.57
CA GLU A 97 -9.18 4.86 3.37
C GLU A 97 -7.87 5.57 3.06
N ARG A 98 -7.92 6.90 3.02
CA ARG A 98 -6.74 7.75 2.91
C ARG A 98 -6.55 8.47 4.22
N ILE A 99 -5.36 8.36 4.79
CA ILE A 99 -4.96 9.19 5.92
C ILE A 99 -4.24 10.41 5.35
N PHE A 100 -4.66 11.60 5.78
CA PHE A 100 -4.03 12.87 5.43
C PHE A 100 -3.94 13.75 6.66
N ALA A 101 -2.72 14.16 7.04
CA ALA A 101 -2.46 14.91 8.27
C ALA A 101 -3.09 14.25 9.54
N GLY A 102 -3.06 12.91 9.61
CA GLY A 102 -3.66 12.15 10.71
C GLY A 102 -5.18 11.98 10.64
N ILE A 103 -5.83 12.54 9.62
CA ILE A 103 -7.28 12.48 9.44
C ILE A 103 -7.62 11.40 8.42
N ALA A 104 -8.50 10.47 8.79
CA ALA A 104 -8.99 9.44 7.89
C ALA A 104 -10.11 9.95 6.97
N VAL A 105 -10.00 9.64 5.69
CA VAL A 105 -10.99 9.92 4.66
C VAL A 105 -11.32 8.61 3.96
N THR A 106 -12.57 8.16 4.08
CA THR A 106 -13.05 6.96 3.37
C THR A 106 -13.29 7.29 1.90
N LEU A 107 -12.73 6.46 1.01
CA LEU A 107 -12.86 6.56 -0.45
C LEU A 107 -13.82 5.50 -1.01
N LYS A 108 -13.84 4.30 -0.41
CA LYS A 108 -14.70 3.16 -0.72
C LYS A 108 -15.09 2.45 0.57
#